data_AF-A0A4P8GW17-F1
#
_entry.id   AF-A0A4P8GW17-F1
#
_cell.length_a   1.000
_cell.length_b   1.000
_cell.length_c   1.000
_cell.angle_alpha   90.00
_cell.angle_beta   90.00
_cell.angle_gamma   90.00
#
_symmetry.space_group_name_H-M   'P 1'
#
loop_
_entity.id
_entity.type
_entity.pdbx_description
1 polymer ?
#
loop_
_entity_poly.entity_id
_entity_poly.type
_entity_poly.pdbx_seq_one_letter_code
_entity_poly.pdbx_strand_id
1 'polypeptide(L)'
;MVALLGQKVLFTIGDYLGLYNEAFGTSRKASEPPKHPDRLIVRLEALDGKFDHWRPAEILLRSPAKVEKLSQSTLSNFENLTRRINETHA
;
A
#
# COMPACT_ATOMS: atom_id res chain seq x y z
N MET A 1 10.73 11.49 -11.81
CA MET A 1 10.66 10.17 -11.13
C MET A 1 9.87 10.36 -9.84
N VAL A 2 8.53 10.26 -9.90
CA VAL A 2 7.63 10.36 -8.73
C VAL A 2 7.69 9.03 -7.98
N ALA A 3 8.85 8.76 -7.40
CA ALA A 3 9.06 7.61 -6.54
C ALA A 3 8.98 8.11 -5.09
N LEU A 4 8.03 7.54 -4.34
CA LEU A 4 8.18 7.19 -2.92
C LEU A 4 7.78 8.17 -1.80
N LEU A 5 7.20 9.35 -2.06
CA LEU A 5 6.78 10.23 -0.94
C LEU A 5 5.33 10.03 -0.44
N GLY A 6 4.51 9.17 -1.07
CA GLY A 6 3.07 9.06 -0.71
C GLY A 6 2.44 7.67 -0.65
N GLN A 7 3.17 6.59 -0.97
CA GLN A 7 2.54 5.26 -1.08
C GLN A 7 1.92 4.73 0.24
N LYS A 8 2.35 5.24 1.40
CA LYS A 8 1.97 4.68 2.71
C LYS A 8 0.58 5.09 3.22
N VAL A 9 -0.02 6.15 2.66
CA VAL A 9 -1.34 6.67 3.10
C VAL A 9 -2.48 6.21 2.18
N LEU A 10 -2.16 5.66 1.00
CA LEU A 10 -3.17 5.35 -0.01
C LEU A 10 -3.88 4.03 0.26
N PHE A 11 -3.15 3.03 0.76
CA PHE A 11 -3.70 1.72 1.05
C PHE A 11 -4.26 1.63 2.47
N THR A 12 -5.38 0.92 2.62
CA THR A 12 -5.74 0.37 3.93
C THR A 12 -4.69 -0.65 4.38
N ILE A 13 -4.59 -0.87 5.70
CA ILE A 13 -3.68 -1.88 6.26
C ILE A 13 -3.98 -3.27 5.70
N GLY A 14 -5.26 -3.61 5.52
CA GLY A 14 -5.68 -4.91 4.99
C GLY A 14 -5.21 -5.10 3.55
N ASP A 15 -5.46 -4.12 2.69
CA ASP A 15 -5.05 -4.19 1.28
C ASP A 15 -3.53 -4.26 1.15
N TYR A 16 -2.80 -3.43 1.91
CA TYR A 16 -1.34 -3.45 1.88
C TYR A 16 -0.77 -4.79 2.38
N LEU A 17 -1.31 -5.35 3.47
CA LEU A 17 -0.90 -6.66 3.96
C LEU A 17 -1.19 -7.78 2.96
N GLY A 18 -2.31 -7.70 2.22
CA GLY A 18 -2.62 -8.65 1.15
C GLY A 18 -1.55 -8.65 0.06
N LEU A 19 -1.19 -7.46 -0.44
CA LEU A 19 -0.14 -7.30 -1.45
C LEU A 19 1.23 -7.73 -0.93
N TYR A 20 1.56 -7.38 0.32
CA TYR A 20 2.81 -7.79 0.96
C TYR A 20 2.92 -9.31 1.08
N ASN A 21 1.87 -9.95 1.61
CA ASN A 21 1.81 -11.40 1.77
C ASN A 21 1.97 -12.13 0.44
N GLU A 22 1.33 -11.64 -0.61
CA GLU A 22 1.49 -12.20 -1.95
C GLU A 22 2.91 -11.99 -2.51
N ALA A 23 3.47 -10.80 -2.34
CA ALA A 23 4.80 -10.47 -2.85
C ALA A 23 5.92 -11.30 -2.21
N PHE A 24 5.79 -11.65 -0.94
CA PHE A 24 6.84 -12.31 -0.16
C PHE A 24 6.50 -13.73 0.31
N GLY A 25 5.32 -14.25 -0.05
CA GLY A 25 4.88 -15.58 0.37
C GLY A 25 4.66 -15.70 1.88
N THR A 26 4.24 -14.60 2.53
CA THR A 26 4.02 -14.55 3.98
C THR A 26 2.53 -14.60 4.33
N SER A 27 2.23 -14.78 5.62
CA SER A 27 0.85 -14.75 6.16
C SER A 27 0.73 -13.79 7.33
N ARG A 28 1.30 -12.59 7.20
CA ARG A 28 1.27 -11.54 8.22
C ARG A 28 -0.16 -11.03 8.41
N LYS A 29 -0.56 -10.90 9.67
CA LYS A 29 -1.87 -10.37 10.08
C LYS A 29 -1.66 -9.08 10.88
N ALA A 30 -2.60 -8.15 10.77
CA ALA A 30 -2.69 -7.05 11.71
C ALA A 30 -3.29 -7.58 13.02
N SER A 31 -2.45 -7.90 14.00
CA SER A 31 -2.93 -8.22 15.36
C SER A 31 -3.56 -7.00 16.04
N GLU A 32 -3.10 -5.80 15.67
CA GLU A 32 -3.72 -4.52 15.98
C GLU A 32 -3.28 -3.50 14.92
N PRO A 33 -4.20 -2.77 14.26
CA PRO A 33 -3.83 -1.75 13.29
C PRO A 33 -3.04 -0.66 14.02
N PRO A 34 -1.82 -0.32 13.58
CA PRO A 34 -1.09 0.76 14.23
C PRO A 34 -1.90 2.05 14.16
N LYS A 35 -1.88 2.84 15.24
CA LYS A 35 -2.51 4.18 15.28
C LYS A 35 -2.06 5.09 14.12
N HIS A 36 -0.88 4.81 13.55
CA HIS A 36 -0.36 5.47 12.38
C HIS A 36 0.01 4.44 11.30
N PRO A 37 -0.54 4.54 10.08
CA PRO A 37 -0.27 3.61 8.98
C PRO A 37 1.22 3.55 8.60
N ASP A 38 1.96 4.65 8.81
CA ASP A 38 3.42 4.72 8.56
C ASP A 38 4.23 3.69 9.36
N ARG A 39 3.66 3.20 10.47
CA ARG A 39 4.30 2.17 11.31
C ARG A 39 4.12 0.76 10.76
N LEU A 40 3.24 0.53 9.78
CA LEU A 40 3.05 -0.81 9.21
C LEU A 40 4.33 -1.33 8.58
N ILE A 41 4.98 -0.53 7.73
CA ILE A 41 6.23 -0.90 7.06
C ILE A 41 7.34 -1.16 8.07
N VAL A 42 7.51 -0.27 9.04
CA VAL A 42 8.53 -0.43 10.09
C VAL A 42 8.31 -1.71 10.89
N ARG A 43 7.04 -2.06 11.17
CA ARG A 43 6.71 -3.33 11.84
C ARG A 43 7.01 -4.54 10.97
N LEU A 44 6.69 -4.47 9.67
CA LEU A 44 7.02 -5.55 8.74
C LEU A 44 8.53 -5.73 8.62
N GLU A 45 9.30 -4.64 8.54
CA GLU A 45 10.76 -4.71 8.52
C GLU A 45 11.36 -5.24 9.82
N ALA A 46 10.75 -4.95 10.97
CA ALA A 46 11.15 -5.51 12.25
C ALA A 46 10.86 -7.03 12.36
N LEU A 47 9.86 -7.53 11.63
CA LEU A 47 9.46 -8.95 11.65
C LEU A 47 10.18 -9.78 10.58
N ASP A 48 10.35 -9.22 9.39
CA ASP A 48 10.80 -9.93 8.18
C ASP A 48 12.18 -9.44 7.68
N GLY A 49 12.75 -8.42 8.33
CA GLY A 49 13.93 -7.72 7.83
C GLY A 49 13.58 -6.68 6.76
N LYS A 50 14.58 -5.90 6.33
CA LYS A 50 14.40 -4.95 5.22
C LYS A 50 13.99 -5.70 3.96
N PHE A 51 13.02 -5.15 3.25
CA PHE A 51 12.51 -5.72 2.01
C PHE A 51 12.43 -4.67 0.91
N ASP A 52 12.30 -5.13 -0.33
CA ASP A 52 12.08 -4.25 -1.47
C ASP A 52 10.63 -3.72 -1.47
N HIS A 53 10.48 -2.43 -1.15
CA HIS A 53 9.17 -1.78 -1.04
C HIS A 53 8.43 -1.69 -2.39
N TRP A 54 9.12 -1.92 -3.51
CA TRP A 54 8.50 -1.99 -4.83
C TRP A 54 7.63 -3.24 -5.02
N ARG A 55 8.05 -4.40 -4.49
CA ARG A 55 7.42 -5.69 -4.81
C ARG A 55 5.91 -5.77 -4.51
N PRO A 56 5.39 -5.21 -3.39
CA PRO A 56 3.95 -5.16 -3.17
C PRO A 56 3.19 -4.37 -4.24
N ALA A 57 3.76 -3.26 -4.74
CA ALA A 57 3.15 -2.47 -5.80
C ALA A 57 3.27 -3.17 -7.17
N GLU A 58 4.35 -3.90 -7.40
CA GLU A 58 4.57 -4.68 -8.62
C GLU A 58 3.46 -5.71 -8.88
N ILE A 59 2.87 -6.28 -7.81
CA ILE A 59 1.73 -7.21 -7.93
C ILE A 59 0.57 -6.58 -8.71
N LEU A 60 0.26 -5.31 -8.45
CA LEU A 60 -0.82 -4.60 -9.14
C LEU A 60 -0.46 -4.31 -10.60
N LEU A 61 0.81 -4.06 -10.90
CA LEU A 61 1.28 -3.84 -12.28
C LEU A 61 1.23 -5.12 -13.11
N ARG A 62 1.63 -6.25 -12.53
CA ARG A 62 1.62 -7.55 -13.19
C ARG A 62 0.23 -8.15 -13.32
N SER A 63 -0.71 -7.73 -12.49
CA SER A 63 -2.08 -8.23 -12.50
C SER A 63 -3.09 -7.12 -12.23
N PRO A 64 -3.40 -6.28 -13.23
CA PRO A 64 -4.29 -5.13 -13.09
C PRO A 64 -5.68 -5.49 -12.55
N ALA A 65 -6.20 -6.69 -12.86
CA ALA A 65 -7.48 -7.18 -12.31
C ALA A 65 -7.51 -7.26 -10.77
N LYS A 66 -6.35 -7.25 -10.09
CA LYS A 66 -6.28 -7.20 -8.62
C LYS A 66 -6.66 -5.83 -8.05
N VAL A 67 -6.63 -4.78 -8.86
CA VAL A 67 -7.09 -3.44 -8.45
C VAL A 67 -8.56 -3.49 -8.03
N GLU A 68 -9.39 -4.29 -8.71
CA GLU A 68 -10.81 -4.48 -8.39
C GLU A 68 -11.05 -5.15 -7.03
N LYS A 69 -10.03 -5.80 -6.47
CA LYS A 69 -10.10 -6.46 -5.16
C LYS A 69 -9.67 -5.55 -4.01
N LEU A 70 -9.15 -4.37 -4.30
CA LEU A 70 -8.81 -3.38 -3.28
C LEU A 70 -10.09 -2.84 -2.64
N SER A 71 -10.02 -2.49 -1.35
CA SER A 71 -11.16 -1.89 -0.69
C SER A 71 -11.56 -0.54 -1.31
N GLN A 72 -12.85 -0.21 -1.22
CA GLN A 72 -13.36 1.09 -1.66
C GLN A 72 -12.61 2.26 -0.99
N SER A 73 -12.23 2.12 0.29
CA SER A 73 -11.44 3.12 1.01
C SER A 73 -10.09 3.38 0.35
N THR A 74 -9.38 2.33 -0.07
CA THR A 74 -8.12 2.48 -0.82
C THR A 74 -8.37 3.21 -2.13
N LEU A 75 -9.37 2.79 -2.92
CA LEU A 75 -9.69 3.43 -4.20
C LEU A 75 -10.05 4.91 -4.03
N SER A 76 -10.86 5.26 -3.03
CA SER A 76 -11.19 6.65 -2.70
C SER A 76 -9.96 7.46 -2.28
N ASN A 77 -8.99 6.88 -1.58
CA ASN A 77 -7.75 7.58 -1.23
C ASN A 77 -6.94 7.95 -2.48
N PHE A 78 -6.83 7.04 -3.45
CA PHE A 78 -6.16 7.30 -4.73
C PHE A 78 -6.90 8.37 -5.55
N GLU A 79 -8.23 8.31 -5.60
CA GLU A 79 -9.04 9.32 -6.28
C GLU A 79 -8.83 10.71 -5.65
N ASN A 80 -8.89 10.80 -4.32
CA ASN A 80 -8.68 12.06 -3.59
C ASN A 80 -7.29 12.64 -3.82
N LEU A 81 -6.25 11.80 -3.84
CA LEU A 81 -4.90 12.25 -4.16
C LEU A 81 -4.84 12.81 -5.59
N THR A 82 -5.40 12.08 -6.55
CA THR A 82 -5.43 12.50 -7.96
C THR A 82 -6.14 13.84 -8.12
N ARG A 83 -7.28 14.02 -7.46
CA ARG A 83 -8.04 15.28 -7.46
C ARG A 83 -7.20 16.44 -6.95
N ARG A 84 -6.54 16.28 -5.79
CA ARG A 84 -5.67 17.31 -5.20
C ARG A 84 -4.48 17.67 -6.11
N ILE A 85 -3.89 16.67 -6.77
CA ILE A 85 -2.80 16.92 -7.72
C ILE A 85 -3.33 17.77 -8.89
N ASN A 86 -4.48 17.41 -9.46
CA ASN A 86 -5.07 18.15 -10.57
C ASN A 86 -5.44 19.59 -10.18
N GLU A 87 -5.90 19.82 -8.93
CA GLU A 87 -6.16 21.17 -8.40
C GLU A 87 -4.89 22.03 -8.30
N THR A 88 -3.72 21.43 -8.08
CA THR A 88 -2.44 22.17 -8.03
C THR A 88 -1.82 22.45 -9.40
N HIS A 89 -2.37 21.89 -10.46
CA HIS A 89 -1.92 22.07 -11.84
C HIS A 89 -2.93 22.82 -12.72
N ALA A 90 -4.02 23.32 -12.13
CA ALA A 90 -5.00 24.21 -12.76
C ALA A 90 -4.64 25.69 -12.53
#